data_AF-E9E7U4-F1
#
_entry.id   AF-E9E7U4-F1
#
_cell.length_a   1.000
_cell.length_b   1.000
_cell.length_c   1.000
_cell.angle_alpha   90.00
_cell.angle_beta   90.00
_cell.angle_gamma   90.00
#
_symmetry.space_group_name_H-M   'P 1'
#
loop_
_entity.id
_entity.type
_entity.pdbx_description
1 polymer ?
#
loop_
_entity_poly.entity_id
_entity_poly.type
_entity_poly.pdbx_seq_one_letter_code
_entity_poly.pdbx_strand_id
1 'polypeptide(L)'
;MPTTITDTVNEKSGWIISELRSGVGLDSEFSSLKMQDKEQVLEQMANVLKAIQTTKLPESAIFGGVTFDSDGRIVSGQAPLRKGEPVKSYAEWRVSKLRGQLQEAARSPVIQGWKRNGVDARIEKFLAADGPGKILSNVDPDQKSLIHGDFSTYAPFQSSHPLTDNIKTTNNVLFDKDTKKLTAVLDFDWSDISNPLDEFMCSLQDVGGNIRHENKKIEAAILSGDFTWPPDNLDEASVKQWQVAKAWNAA
;
A
#
# COMPACT_ATOMS: atom_id res chain seq x y z
N MET A 1 38.79 15.16 -19.81
CA MET A 1 38.60 15.68 -18.44
C MET A 1 37.15 15.43 -18.07
N PRO A 2 36.83 14.49 -17.17
CA PRO A 2 35.46 14.27 -16.75
C PRO A 2 35.05 15.40 -15.81
N THR A 3 33.99 16.13 -16.18
CA THR A 3 33.38 17.16 -15.34
C THR A 3 32.70 16.47 -14.16
N THR A 4 33.26 16.66 -12.98
CA THR A 4 32.67 16.27 -11.70
C THR A 4 31.39 17.09 -11.49
N ILE A 5 30.23 16.45 -11.56
CA ILE A 5 28.98 17.04 -11.06
C ILE A 5 29.04 16.91 -9.55
N THR A 6 29.53 17.95 -8.87
CA THR A 6 29.34 18.14 -7.44
C THR A 6 27.94 18.73 -7.23
N ASP A 7 26.91 17.90 -7.31
CA ASP A 7 25.65 18.21 -6.63
C ASP A 7 25.89 17.94 -5.15
N THR A 8 26.46 18.91 -4.46
CA THR A 8 26.42 18.94 -2.99
C THR A 8 24.97 19.16 -2.59
N VAL A 9 24.21 18.07 -2.48
CA VAL A 9 22.94 18.05 -1.76
C VAL A 9 23.32 18.43 -0.33
N ASN A 10 23.01 19.66 0.06
CA ASN A 10 23.10 20.08 1.45
C ASN A 10 21.94 19.40 2.18
N GLU A 11 22.07 18.10 2.43
CA GLU A 11 21.14 17.32 3.21
C GLU A 11 21.18 17.91 4.63
N LYS A 12 20.22 18.79 4.93
CA LYS A 12 19.92 19.13 6.32
C LYS A 12 19.35 17.86 6.95
N SER A 13 20.22 17.00 7.46
CA SER A 13 19.80 15.85 8.27
C SER A 13 19.06 16.38 9.49
N GLY A 14 17.81 15.94 9.64
CA GLY A 14 16.97 16.23 10.79
C GLY A 14 16.61 14.93 11.51
N TRP A 15 16.10 15.07 12.74
CA TRP A 15 15.57 13.96 13.52
C TRP A 15 14.10 14.23 13.81
N ILE A 16 13.26 13.21 13.65
CA ILE A 16 11.87 13.24 14.11
C ILE A 16 11.85 12.54 15.48
N ILE A 17 11.30 13.21 16.49
CA ILE A 17 11.06 12.63 17.81
C ILE A 17 9.55 12.43 17.95
N SER A 18 9.13 11.19 18.18
CA SER A 18 7.73 10.80 18.31
C SER A 18 7.48 10.13 19.66
N GLU A 19 6.21 10.09 20.08
CA GLU A 19 5.78 9.33 21.25
C GLU A 19 6.11 7.84 21.07
N LEU A 20 6.74 7.24 22.08
CA LEU A 20 6.91 5.79 22.12
C LEU A 20 5.59 5.13 22.52
N ARG A 21 5.01 4.35 21.61
CA ARG A 21 3.77 3.61 21.84
C ARG A 21 4.05 2.23 22.44
N SER A 22 3.21 1.82 23.40
CA SER A 22 3.29 0.50 24.03
C SER A 22 2.64 -0.58 23.19
N GLY A 23 3.09 -1.83 23.35
CA GLY A 23 2.57 -2.99 22.65
C GLY A 23 3.70 -3.77 21.97
N VAL A 24 3.34 -4.87 21.31
CA VAL A 24 4.22 -5.61 20.40
C VAL A 24 3.74 -5.44 18.96
N GLY A 25 4.62 -5.65 17.99
CA GLY A 25 4.20 -5.72 16.60
C GLY A 25 3.19 -6.85 16.40
N LEU A 26 2.07 -6.56 15.74
CA LEU A 26 1.01 -7.53 15.50
C LEU A 26 1.53 -8.76 14.72
N ASP A 27 2.60 -8.60 13.96
CA ASP A 27 3.25 -9.61 13.13
C ASP A 27 3.75 -10.80 13.93
N SER A 28 4.23 -10.49 15.13
CA SER A 28 4.78 -11.48 16.04
C SER A 28 3.70 -12.38 16.66
N GLU A 29 2.43 -11.95 16.62
CA GLU A 29 1.34 -12.62 17.33
C GLU A 29 0.24 -13.14 16.41
N PHE A 30 -0.11 -12.41 15.35
CA PHE A 30 -1.33 -12.61 14.56
C PHE A 30 -1.47 -14.06 14.05
N SER A 31 -0.40 -14.64 13.51
CA SER A 31 -0.42 -16.00 12.97
C SER A 31 -0.82 -17.06 14.00
N SER A 32 -0.41 -16.86 15.27
CA SER A 32 -0.64 -17.77 16.40
C SER A 32 -1.99 -17.60 17.09
N LEU A 33 -2.68 -16.48 16.84
CA LEU A 33 -4.02 -16.23 17.38
C LEU A 33 -5.02 -17.29 16.88
N LYS A 34 -5.97 -17.64 17.74
CA LYS A 34 -7.15 -18.42 17.35
C LYS A 34 -8.03 -17.60 16.42
N MET A 35 -8.82 -18.28 15.58
CA MET A 35 -9.65 -17.59 14.58
C MET A 35 -10.60 -16.55 15.20
N GLN A 36 -11.21 -16.86 16.34
CA GLN A 36 -12.09 -15.91 17.05
C GLN A 36 -11.35 -14.63 17.50
N ASP A 37 -10.09 -14.74 17.90
CA ASP A 37 -9.26 -13.57 18.26
C ASP A 37 -8.82 -12.82 17.01
N LYS A 38 -8.52 -13.54 15.90
CA LYS A 38 -8.22 -12.93 14.60
C LYS A 38 -9.40 -12.10 14.10
N GLU A 39 -10.61 -12.60 14.17
CA GLU A 39 -11.83 -11.88 13.78
C GLU A 39 -11.94 -10.53 14.53
N GLN A 40 -11.75 -10.54 15.86
CA GLN A 40 -11.77 -9.31 16.67
C GLN A 40 -10.64 -8.34 16.33
N VAL A 41 -9.46 -8.84 15.97
CA VAL A 41 -8.32 -8.01 15.55
C VAL A 41 -8.59 -7.40 14.17
N LEU A 42 -9.10 -8.20 13.22
CA LEU A 42 -9.45 -7.75 11.87
C LEU A 42 -10.55 -6.67 11.91
N GLU A 43 -11.55 -6.82 12.78
CA GLU A 43 -12.57 -5.79 13.02
C GLU A 43 -11.95 -4.47 13.52
N GLN A 44 -10.99 -4.54 14.45
CA GLN A 44 -10.29 -3.35 14.92
C GLN A 44 -9.46 -2.71 13.79
N MET A 45 -8.77 -3.51 12.98
CA MET A 45 -8.00 -3.03 11.84
C MET A 45 -8.89 -2.36 10.79
N ALA A 46 -10.03 -2.97 10.45
CA ALA A 46 -11.01 -2.39 9.53
C ALA A 46 -11.55 -1.05 10.05
N ASN A 47 -11.84 -0.95 11.34
CA ASN A 47 -12.27 0.30 11.98
C ASN A 47 -11.19 1.39 11.92
N VAL A 48 -9.92 1.04 12.16
CA VAL A 48 -8.80 1.99 12.05
C VAL A 48 -8.60 2.44 10.59
N LEU A 49 -8.60 1.50 9.64
CA LEU A 49 -8.46 1.83 8.23
C LEU A 49 -9.61 2.73 7.74
N LYS A 50 -10.84 2.44 8.17
CA LYS A 50 -12.00 3.31 7.93
C LYS A 50 -11.80 4.70 8.53
N ALA A 51 -11.27 4.82 9.75
CA ALA A 51 -10.98 6.12 10.34
C ALA A 51 -9.94 6.91 9.53
N ILE A 52 -8.88 6.26 9.05
CA ILE A 52 -7.89 6.86 8.15
C ILE A 52 -8.58 7.34 6.86
N GLN A 53 -9.34 6.46 6.19
CA GLN A 53 -9.95 6.75 4.90
C GLN A 53 -11.10 7.77 4.96
N THR A 54 -11.73 7.94 6.13
CA THR A 54 -12.78 8.94 6.37
C THR A 54 -12.25 10.24 6.95
N THR A 55 -10.93 10.36 7.13
CA THR A 55 -10.29 11.60 7.61
C THR A 55 -10.66 12.77 6.69
N LYS A 56 -11.07 13.88 7.30
CA LYS A 56 -11.49 15.08 6.56
C LYS A 56 -10.28 15.73 5.92
N LEU A 57 -10.16 15.61 4.60
CA LEU A 57 -9.10 16.23 3.83
C LEU A 57 -9.35 17.75 3.69
N PRO A 58 -8.29 18.58 3.57
CA PRO A 58 -8.42 19.97 3.16
C PRO A 58 -9.18 20.09 1.84
N GLU A 59 -10.00 21.12 1.66
CA GLU A 59 -10.82 21.29 0.45
C GLU A 59 -9.97 21.40 -0.84
N SER A 60 -8.77 21.99 -0.73
CA SER A 60 -7.81 22.11 -1.83
C SER A 60 -6.93 20.87 -2.02
N ALA A 61 -7.15 19.80 -1.26
CA ALA A 61 -6.34 18.60 -1.33
C ALA A 61 -6.63 17.80 -2.62
N ILE A 62 -5.58 17.44 -3.33
CA ILE A 62 -5.63 16.64 -4.57
C ILE A 62 -4.73 15.41 -4.45
N PHE A 63 -4.71 14.55 -5.46
CA PHE A 63 -3.96 13.28 -5.41
C PHE A 63 -2.45 13.56 -5.31
N GLY A 64 -1.80 13.00 -4.30
CA GLY A 64 -0.41 13.33 -3.95
C GLY A 64 -0.16 13.28 -2.45
N GLY A 65 1.00 13.76 -2.01
CA GLY A 65 1.27 13.96 -0.58
C GLY A 65 0.65 15.26 -0.05
N VAL A 66 0.99 15.57 1.20
CA VAL A 66 0.66 16.85 1.83
C VAL A 66 1.92 17.53 2.34
N THR A 67 1.89 18.85 2.37
CA THR A 67 2.97 19.69 2.90
C THR A 67 2.39 20.93 3.56
N PHE A 68 3.24 21.80 4.10
CA PHE A 68 2.84 23.06 4.69
C PHE A 68 3.21 24.22 3.77
N ASP A 69 2.28 25.16 3.57
CA ASP A 69 2.59 26.44 2.93
C ASP A 69 3.36 27.38 3.89
N SER A 70 3.69 28.59 3.43
CA SER A 70 4.38 29.60 4.23
C SER A 70 3.61 30.06 5.48
N ASP A 71 2.30 29.85 5.49
CA ASP A 71 1.40 30.23 6.58
C ASP A 71 1.12 29.04 7.53
N GLY A 72 1.78 27.89 7.31
CA GLY A 72 1.62 26.68 8.11
C GLY A 72 0.32 25.92 7.82
N ARG A 73 -0.36 26.18 6.70
CA ARG A 73 -1.57 25.43 6.30
C ARG A 73 -1.19 24.17 5.54
N ILE A 74 -1.95 23.11 5.77
CA ILE A 74 -1.80 21.85 5.03
C ILE A 74 -2.29 22.07 3.59
N VAL A 75 -1.40 21.85 2.63
CA VAL A 75 -1.65 21.95 1.19
C VAL A 75 -1.17 20.69 0.48
N SER A 76 -1.63 20.47 -0.75
CA SER A 76 -1.15 19.36 -1.58
C SER A 76 0.33 19.51 -1.89
N GLY A 77 1.09 18.42 -1.79
CA GLY A 77 2.52 18.39 -2.05
C GLY A 77 2.97 17.07 -2.66
N GLN A 78 4.24 16.98 -3.04
CA GLN A 78 4.79 15.74 -3.59
C GLN A 78 4.58 14.57 -2.61
N ALA A 79 4.22 13.38 -3.13
CA ALA A 79 4.13 12.18 -2.31
C ALA A 79 5.50 11.73 -1.79
N PRO A 80 5.62 11.22 -0.55
CA PRO A 80 6.92 10.99 0.10
C PRO A 80 7.88 10.12 -0.72
N LEU A 81 7.39 9.03 -1.31
CA LEU A 81 8.19 8.03 -2.02
C LEU A 81 8.15 8.17 -3.54
N ARG A 82 7.62 9.29 -4.06
CA ARG A 82 7.49 9.49 -5.49
C ARG A 82 7.76 10.92 -5.89
N LYS A 83 8.69 11.11 -6.83
CA LYS A 83 8.87 12.40 -7.48
C LYS A 83 7.69 12.72 -8.40
N GLY A 84 7.18 13.95 -8.31
CA GLY A 84 6.11 14.44 -9.17
C GLY A 84 5.14 15.34 -8.45
N GLU A 85 4.55 16.27 -9.20
CA GLU A 85 3.53 17.17 -8.68
C GLU A 85 2.23 16.43 -8.35
N PRO A 86 1.46 16.92 -7.37
CA PRO A 86 0.09 16.49 -7.16
C PRO A 86 -0.76 16.66 -8.41
N VAL A 87 -1.78 15.80 -8.58
CA VAL A 87 -2.63 15.77 -9.77
C VAL A 87 -4.11 15.77 -9.40
N LYS A 88 -4.97 16.17 -10.34
CA LYS A 88 -6.37 16.49 -10.03
C LYS A 88 -7.28 15.28 -10.06
N SER A 89 -6.94 14.27 -10.86
CA SER A 89 -7.76 13.06 -11.01
C SER A 89 -7.01 11.78 -10.71
N TYR A 90 -7.74 10.73 -10.34
CA TYR A 90 -7.17 9.41 -10.13
C TYR A 90 -6.52 8.84 -11.40
N ALA A 91 -7.06 9.14 -12.59
CA ALA A 91 -6.45 8.70 -13.85
C ALA A 91 -5.08 9.34 -14.09
N GLU A 92 -4.95 10.66 -13.88
CA GLU A 92 -3.66 11.36 -13.91
C GLU A 92 -2.70 10.79 -12.87
N TRP A 93 -3.20 10.40 -11.70
CA TRP A 93 -2.40 9.78 -10.65
C TRP A 93 -1.82 8.43 -11.09
N ARG A 94 -2.62 7.58 -11.74
CA ARG A 94 -2.15 6.32 -12.32
C ARG A 94 -1.15 6.54 -13.45
N VAL A 95 -1.36 7.56 -14.29
CA VAL A 95 -0.40 7.95 -15.33
C VAL A 95 0.93 8.39 -14.70
N SER A 96 0.90 9.28 -13.71
CA SER A 96 2.07 9.75 -12.99
C SER A 96 2.87 8.60 -12.37
N LYS A 97 2.18 7.64 -11.72
CA LYS A 97 2.78 6.41 -11.17
C LYS A 97 3.52 5.60 -12.23
N LEU A 98 2.88 5.31 -13.37
CA LEU A 98 3.49 4.54 -14.46
C LEU A 98 4.67 5.27 -15.11
N ARG A 99 4.55 6.60 -15.30
CA ARG A 99 5.62 7.44 -15.85
C ARG A 99 6.85 7.43 -14.95
N GLY A 100 6.67 7.61 -13.63
CA GLY A 100 7.74 7.54 -12.66
C GLY A 100 8.46 6.19 -12.68
N GLN A 101 7.71 5.08 -12.69
CA GLN A 101 8.30 3.73 -12.76
C GLN A 101 9.10 3.48 -14.04
N LEU A 102 8.62 3.96 -15.19
CA LEU A 102 9.37 3.88 -16.45
C LEU A 102 10.68 4.69 -16.41
N GLN A 103 10.65 5.88 -15.80
CA GLN A 103 11.85 6.72 -15.66
C GLN A 103 12.89 6.06 -14.75
N GLU A 104 12.47 5.49 -13.62
CA GLU A 104 13.37 4.74 -12.72
C GLU A 104 13.91 3.48 -13.39
N ALA A 105 13.07 2.72 -14.08
CA ALA A 105 13.49 1.56 -14.85
C ALA A 105 14.54 1.93 -15.92
N ALA A 106 14.37 3.07 -16.60
CA ALA A 106 15.30 3.56 -17.61
C ALA A 106 16.68 3.96 -17.05
N ARG A 107 16.74 4.41 -15.80
CA ARG A 107 17.98 4.75 -15.09
C ARG A 107 18.72 3.53 -14.55
N SER A 108 18.02 2.41 -14.34
CA SER A 108 18.63 1.18 -13.83
C SER A 108 19.59 0.56 -14.86
N PRO A 109 20.85 0.27 -14.49
CA PRO A 109 21.81 -0.36 -15.39
C PRO A 109 21.47 -1.83 -15.69
N VAL A 110 20.62 -2.45 -14.86
CA VAL A 110 20.17 -3.85 -15.01
C VAL A 110 18.89 -3.92 -15.82
N ILE A 111 17.88 -3.11 -15.46
CA ILE A 111 16.56 -3.16 -16.10
C ILE A 111 16.58 -2.45 -17.46
N GLN A 112 17.33 -1.35 -17.58
CA GLN A 112 17.50 -0.58 -18.81
C GLN A 112 16.16 -0.21 -19.49
N GLY A 113 15.19 0.17 -18.67
CA GLY A 113 13.84 0.56 -19.08
C GLY A 113 12.99 -0.58 -19.61
N TRP A 114 13.38 -1.85 -19.40
CA TRP A 114 12.74 -3.02 -20.01
C TRP A 114 12.69 -2.94 -21.55
N LYS A 115 13.68 -2.29 -22.17
CA LYS A 115 13.75 -2.16 -23.64
C LYS A 115 13.90 -3.50 -24.33
N ARG A 116 14.66 -4.44 -23.74
CA ARG A 116 14.97 -5.74 -24.34
C ARG A 116 13.74 -6.59 -24.67
N ASN A 117 12.67 -6.49 -23.87
CA ASN A 117 11.43 -7.24 -24.06
C ASN A 117 10.25 -6.33 -24.51
N GLY A 118 10.55 -5.09 -24.92
CA GLY A 118 9.57 -4.14 -25.47
C GLY A 118 8.43 -3.78 -24.52
N VAL A 119 8.63 -3.89 -23.19
CA VAL A 119 7.63 -3.49 -22.20
C VAL A 119 7.42 -1.98 -22.24
N ASP A 120 8.50 -1.19 -22.35
CA ASP A 120 8.45 0.27 -22.49
C ASP A 120 7.55 0.70 -23.64
N ALA A 121 7.78 0.18 -24.85
CA ALA A 121 7.00 0.54 -26.04
C ALA A 121 5.51 0.19 -25.88
N ARG A 122 5.19 -0.91 -25.20
CA ARG A 122 3.80 -1.30 -24.91
C ARG A 122 3.14 -0.38 -23.90
N ILE A 123 3.86 0.00 -22.83
CA ILE A 123 3.36 0.96 -21.84
C ILE A 123 3.19 2.34 -22.49
N GLU A 124 4.13 2.79 -23.30
CA GLU A 124 4.02 4.05 -24.04
C GLU A 124 2.79 4.07 -24.96
N LYS A 125 2.58 3.00 -25.73
CA LYS A 125 1.38 2.84 -26.56
C LYS A 125 0.09 2.88 -25.74
N PHE A 126 0.08 2.23 -24.57
CA PHE A 126 -1.07 2.24 -23.66
C PHE A 126 -1.35 3.65 -23.12
N LEU A 127 -0.32 4.38 -22.68
CA LEU A 127 -0.45 5.75 -22.19
C LEU A 127 -0.88 6.73 -23.28
N ALA A 128 -0.30 6.62 -24.49
CA ALA A 128 -0.66 7.45 -25.65
C ALA A 128 -2.12 7.24 -26.11
N ALA A 129 -2.69 6.06 -25.82
CA ALA A 129 -4.06 5.72 -26.16
C ALA A 129 -5.07 6.11 -25.06
N ASP A 130 -4.69 6.93 -24.07
CA ASP A 130 -5.49 7.22 -22.87
C ASP A 130 -5.93 5.95 -22.13
N GLY A 131 -4.99 5.02 -21.97
CA GLY A 131 -5.25 3.72 -21.35
C GLY A 131 -5.85 3.82 -19.94
N PRO A 132 -5.22 4.54 -19.00
CA PRO A 132 -5.76 4.71 -17.65
C PRO A 132 -7.13 5.39 -17.62
N GLY A 133 -7.35 6.45 -18.41
CA GLY A 133 -8.65 7.13 -18.49
C GLY A 133 -9.76 6.20 -18.98
N LYS A 134 -9.48 5.38 -20.01
CA LYS A 134 -10.43 4.38 -20.51
C LYS A 134 -10.75 3.28 -19.50
N ILE A 135 -9.73 2.71 -18.85
CA ILE A 135 -9.93 1.66 -17.83
C ILE A 135 -10.75 2.18 -16.64
N LEU A 136 -10.50 3.42 -16.23
CA LEU A 136 -11.14 4.04 -15.07
C LEU A 136 -12.41 4.83 -15.43
N SER A 137 -12.95 4.66 -16.63
CA SER A 137 -14.10 5.42 -17.13
C SER A 137 -15.37 5.29 -16.28
N ASN A 138 -15.51 4.18 -15.53
CA ASN A 138 -16.64 3.94 -14.62
C ASN A 138 -16.26 4.09 -13.14
N VAL A 139 -15.09 4.65 -12.84
CA VAL A 139 -14.61 4.93 -11.48
C VAL A 139 -14.76 6.43 -11.24
N ASP A 140 -15.21 6.81 -10.04
CA ASP A 140 -15.24 8.22 -9.64
C ASP A 140 -13.80 8.77 -9.65
N PRO A 141 -13.48 9.71 -10.56
CA PRO A 141 -12.13 10.23 -10.70
C PRO A 141 -11.70 11.13 -9.54
N ASP A 142 -12.66 11.61 -8.74
CA ASP A 142 -12.46 12.55 -7.64
C ASP A 142 -12.49 11.88 -6.26
N GLN A 143 -12.90 10.59 -6.20
CA GLN A 143 -12.89 9.80 -4.98
C GLN A 143 -11.46 9.62 -4.46
N LYS A 144 -11.20 10.27 -3.33
CA LYS A 144 -9.90 10.29 -2.67
C LYS A 144 -10.05 10.24 -1.16
N SER A 145 -9.09 9.63 -0.51
CA SER A 145 -8.92 9.57 0.93
C SER A 145 -7.43 9.65 1.27
N LEU A 146 -7.11 9.84 2.55
CA LEU A 146 -5.80 9.45 3.03
C LEU A 146 -5.71 7.91 2.96
N ILE A 147 -4.59 7.39 2.46
CA ILE A 147 -4.22 5.98 2.59
C ILE A 147 -2.94 5.88 3.41
N HIS A 148 -2.75 4.75 4.10
CA HIS A 148 -1.50 4.50 4.80
C HIS A 148 -0.40 4.09 3.82
N GLY A 149 -0.76 3.25 2.83
CA GLY A 149 0.15 2.78 1.78
C GLY A 149 1.05 1.62 2.18
N ASP A 150 1.05 1.24 3.47
CA ASP A 150 1.83 0.14 4.06
C ASP A 150 1.21 -0.29 5.41
N PHE A 151 -0.13 -0.25 5.52
CA PHE A 151 -0.83 -0.49 6.80
C PHE A 151 -0.50 -1.87 7.41
N SER A 152 -0.44 -2.88 6.56
CA SER A 152 0.21 -4.14 6.87
C SER A 152 0.74 -4.76 5.60
N THR A 153 1.97 -5.25 5.61
CA THR A 153 2.52 -5.94 4.44
C THR A 153 3.13 -7.25 4.82
N TYR A 154 2.81 -8.32 4.07
CA TYR A 154 3.59 -9.55 3.96
C TYR A 154 4.61 -9.38 2.83
N ALA A 155 5.90 -9.56 3.12
CA ALA A 155 6.90 -9.78 2.09
C ALA A 155 6.65 -11.17 1.48
N PRO A 156 6.26 -11.27 0.20
CA PRO A 156 6.13 -12.55 -0.48
C PRO A 156 7.54 -13.03 -0.84
N PHE A 157 8.32 -13.43 0.15
CA PHE A 157 9.58 -14.11 -0.09
C PHE A 157 9.74 -15.24 0.94
N GLN A 158 8.89 -16.27 0.80
CA GLN A 158 9.45 -17.62 0.81
C GLN A 158 10.37 -17.73 -0.41
N SER A 159 11.51 -17.05 -0.37
CA SER A 159 12.62 -17.60 -1.11
C SER A 159 13.19 -18.73 -0.30
N SER A 160 13.57 -19.77 -1.00
CA SER A 160 14.60 -20.70 -0.59
C SER A 160 15.96 -20.04 -0.29
N HIS A 161 16.02 -18.72 -0.05
CA HIS A 161 17.22 -17.97 0.25
C HIS A 161 17.27 -17.64 1.75
N PRO A 162 18.25 -18.18 2.50
CA PRO A 162 18.32 -18.09 3.97
C PRO A 162 18.60 -16.68 4.54
N LEU A 163 18.40 -15.62 3.75
CA LEU A 163 18.58 -14.23 4.15
C LEU A 163 17.25 -13.47 4.31
N THR A 164 16.09 -14.07 4.02
CA THR A 164 14.77 -13.40 4.09
C THR A 164 13.87 -13.82 5.26
N ASP A 165 14.31 -14.74 6.13
CA ASP A 165 13.54 -15.21 7.30
C ASP A 165 13.27 -14.13 8.38
N ASN A 166 13.74 -12.90 8.19
CA ASN A 166 13.66 -11.81 9.18
C ASN A 166 12.78 -10.62 8.75
N ILE A 167 12.07 -10.67 7.63
CA ILE A 167 11.14 -9.59 7.26
C ILE A 167 9.79 -9.85 7.92
N LYS A 168 9.52 -9.05 8.96
CA LYS A 168 8.36 -9.09 9.85
C LYS A 168 7.26 -8.16 9.33
N THR A 169 6.03 -8.65 9.31
CA THR A 169 4.97 -8.23 8.37
C THR A 169 3.61 -8.12 9.07
N THR A 170 2.97 -6.95 9.05
CA THR A 170 2.11 -6.24 10.07
C THR A 170 2.92 -5.41 11.10
N ASN A 171 4.16 -5.04 10.78
CA ASN A 171 5.06 -4.22 11.60
C ASN A 171 4.50 -2.84 12.01
N ASN A 172 3.57 -2.29 11.23
CA ASN A 172 3.06 -0.93 11.44
C ASN A 172 1.86 -0.87 12.39
N VAL A 173 1.40 -2.00 12.92
CA VAL A 173 0.31 -2.07 13.90
C VAL A 173 0.81 -2.67 15.22
N LEU A 174 0.61 -1.95 16.32
CA LEU A 174 0.93 -2.45 17.66
C LEU A 174 -0.29 -3.09 18.32
N PHE A 175 0.00 -4.09 19.16
CA PHE A 175 -0.98 -4.96 19.79
C PHE A 175 -0.63 -5.25 21.25
N ASP A 176 -1.64 -5.26 22.11
CA ASP A 176 -1.55 -5.69 23.50
C ASP A 176 -1.99 -7.16 23.64
N LYS A 177 -1.08 -8.00 24.13
CA LYS A 177 -1.30 -9.45 24.19
C LYS A 177 -2.33 -9.86 25.23
N ASP A 178 -2.51 -9.10 26.30
CA ASP A 178 -3.39 -9.48 27.40
C ASP A 178 -4.83 -9.08 27.07
N THR A 179 -5.01 -7.88 26.54
CA THR A 179 -6.34 -7.32 26.21
C THR A 179 -6.81 -7.65 24.80
N LYS A 180 -5.90 -8.13 23.93
CA LYS A 180 -6.15 -8.40 22.50
C LYS A 180 -6.59 -7.14 21.73
N LYS A 181 -6.11 -5.96 22.13
CA LYS A 181 -6.45 -4.68 21.52
C LYS A 181 -5.29 -4.10 20.71
N LEU A 182 -5.64 -3.42 19.62
CA LEU A 182 -4.69 -2.58 18.89
C LEU A 182 -4.34 -1.37 19.75
N THR A 183 -3.06 -1.02 19.84
CA THR A 183 -2.58 0.08 20.69
C THR A 183 -2.04 1.26 19.89
N ALA A 184 -1.59 1.03 18.65
CA ALA A 184 -1.11 2.09 17.76
C ALA A 184 -1.06 1.63 16.29
N VAL A 185 -1.04 2.61 15.40
CA VAL A 185 -0.57 2.48 14.01
C VAL A 185 0.62 3.42 13.84
N LEU A 186 1.66 2.94 13.18
CA LEU A 186 2.97 3.59 13.04
C LEU A 186 3.32 3.73 11.55
N ASP A 187 4.40 4.47 11.25
CA ASP A 187 5.05 4.47 9.92
C ASP A 187 4.18 4.94 8.75
N PHE A 188 3.76 6.21 8.80
CA PHE A 188 3.00 6.86 7.73
C PHE A 188 3.89 7.37 6.57
N ASP A 189 5.13 6.89 6.45
CA ASP A 189 6.08 7.39 5.44
C ASP A 189 5.66 7.02 4.00
N TRP A 190 4.76 6.04 3.85
CA TRP A 190 4.17 5.62 2.56
C TRP A 190 2.83 6.27 2.26
N SER A 191 2.33 7.12 3.17
CA SER A 191 0.99 7.67 3.09
C SER A 191 0.89 8.78 2.04
N ASP A 192 -0.21 8.74 1.30
CA ASP A 192 -0.58 9.78 0.34
C ASP A 192 -2.11 9.91 0.25
N ILE A 193 -2.56 11.00 -0.38
CA ILE A 193 -3.95 11.17 -0.80
C ILE A 193 -4.12 10.44 -2.12
N SER A 194 -4.89 9.36 -2.09
CA SER A 194 -5.17 8.53 -3.26
C SER A 194 -6.59 7.98 -3.23
N ASN A 195 -6.97 7.21 -4.23
CA ASN A 195 -8.21 6.44 -4.18
C ASN A 195 -8.10 5.36 -3.08
N PRO A 196 -9.15 5.14 -2.25
CA PRO A 196 -9.13 4.12 -1.20
C PRO A 196 -8.72 2.71 -1.66
N LEU A 197 -8.99 2.37 -2.93
CA LEU A 197 -8.58 1.11 -3.56
C LEU A 197 -7.06 0.88 -3.50
N ASP A 198 -6.25 1.95 -3.55
CA ASP A 198 -4.80 1.84 -3.56
C ASP A 198 -4.29 1.13 -2.29
N GLU A 199 -4.93 1.30 -1.13
CA GLU A 199 -4.57 0.58 0.11
C GLU A 199 -4.64 -0.95 -0.12
N PHE A 200 -5.76 -1.44 -0.63
CA PHE A 200 -5.98 -2.86 -0.88
C PHE A 200 -5.09 -3.44 -2.00
N MET A 201 -4.42 -2.60 -2.79
CA MET A 201 -3.45 -3.04 -3.80
C MET A 201 -2.02 -3.14 -3.27
N CYS A 202 -1.65 -2.31 -2.29
CA CYS A 202 -0.26 -2.21 -1.81
C CYS A 202 -0.04 -2.83 -0.42
N SER A 203 -1.10 -3.01 0.35
CA SER A 203 -1.09 -3.39 1.76
C SER A 203 -2.13 -4.50 2.02
N LEU A 204 -2.29 -4.94 3.26
CA LEU A 204 -3.28 -5.91 3.76
C LEU A 204 -3.06 -7.37 3.32
N GLN A 205 -1.85 -7.76 2.91
CA GLN A 205 -1.58 -9.11 2.38
C GLN A 205 -1.73 -10.20 3.46
N ASP A 206 -1.20 -9.94 4.65
CA ASP A 206 -1.19 -10.83 5.82
C ASP A 206 -2.54 -10.95 6.52
N VAL A 207 -3.39 -9.94 6.37
CA VAL A 207 -4.73 -9.86 6.96
C VAL A 207 -5.85 -10.17 5.97
N GLY A 208 -5.50 -10.62 4.76
CA GLY A 208 -6.45 -11.10 3.75
C GLY A 208 -7.25 -10.02 3.03
N GLY A 209 -6.88 -8.75 3.20
CA GLY A 209 -7.51 -7.62 2.53
C GLY A 209 -6.89 -7.26 1.17
N ASN A 210 -5.68 -7.74 0.87
CA ASN A 210 -5.03 -7.41 -0.40
C ASN A 210 -5.73 -8.08 -1.60
N ILE A 211 -6.07 -7.30 -2.62
CA ILE A 211 -6.77 -7.80 -3.82
C ILE A 211 -5.85 -8.52 -4.83
N ARG A 212 -4.54 -8.55 -4.59
CA ARG A 212 -3.52 -9.26 -5.37
C ARG A 212 -3.05 -10.46 -4.56
N HIS A 213 -3.81 -11.53 -4.64
CA HIS A 213 -3.52 -12.75 -3.90
C HIS A 213 -2.78 -13.76 -4.80
N GLU A 214 -1.76 -14.44 -4.27
CA GLU A 214 -0.98 -15.43 -5.03
C GLU A 214 -1.86 -16.60 -5.49
N ASN A 215 -2.70 -17.08 -4.58
CA ASN A 215 -3.73 -18.07 -4.91
C ASN A 215 -4.90 -17.39 -5.65
N LYS A 216 -5.00 -17.63 -6.96
CA LYS A 216 -6.02 -17.05 -7.85
C LYS A 216 -7.46 -17.43 -7.52
N LYS A 217 -7.68 -18.54 -6.82
CA LYS A 217 -9.03 -18.90 -6.36
C LYS A 217 -9.47 -18.05 -5.18
N ILE A 218 -8.55 -17.73 -4.27
CA ILE A 218 -8.80 -16.81 -3.15
C ILE A 218 -8.91 -15.37 -3.67
N GLU A 219 -8.06 -14.98 -4.62
CA GLU A 219 -8.15 -13.67 -5.31
C GLU A 219 -9.54 -13.44 -5.89
N ALA A 220 -10.12 -14.44 -6.56
CA ALA A 220 -11.45 -14.35 -7.13
C ALA A 220 -12.55 -14.11 -6.06
N ALA A 221 -12.45 -14.78 -4.91
CA ALA A 221 -13.38 -14.57 -3.78
C ALA A 221 -13.25 -13.17 -3.17
N ILE A 222 -12.02 -12.66 -3.01
CA ILE A 222 -11.77 -11.30 -2.52
C ILE A 222 -12.35 -10.26 -3.47
N LEU A 223 -12.10 -10.40 -4.78
CA LEU A 223 -12.56 -9.44 -5.79
C LEU A 223 -14.08 -9.42 -5.96
N SER A 224 -14.76 -10.57 -5.77
CA SER A 224 -16.22 -10.65 -5.84
C SER A 224 -16.91 -10.34 -4.51
N GLY A 225 -16.19 -10.41 -3.39
CA GLY A 225 -16.76 -10.42 -2.03
C GLY A 225 -17.54 -11.70 -1.71
N ASP A 226 -17.46 -12.74 -2.54
CA ASP A 226 -18.19 -14.00 -2.35
C ASP A 226 -17.34 -15.03 -1.59
N PHE A 227 -17.68 -15.21 -0.32
CA PHE A 227 -17.10 -16.21 0.57
C PHE A 227 -18.12 -17.27 1.02
N THR A 228 -19.15 -17.52 0.19
CA THR A 228 -20.21 -18.50 0.48
C THR A 228 -19.62 -19.90 0.59
N TRP A 229 -18.76 -20.28 -0.35
CA TRP A 229 -18.09 -21.58 -0.38
C TRP A 229 -16.58 -21.43 -0.50
N PRO A 230 -15.78 -22.23 0.24
CA PRO A 230 -14.35 -22.27 0.02
C PRO A 230 -14.07 -22.85 -1.38
N PRO A 231 -13.04 -22.35 -2.08
CA PRO A 231 -12.60 -22.97 -3.32
C PRO A 231 -12.20 -24.43 -3.16
N ASP A 232 -12.44 -25.25 -4.19
CA ASP A 232 -12.07 -26.66 -4.17
C ASP A 232 -10.55 -26.87 -4.13
N ASN A 233 -10.12 -27.94 -3.47
CA ASN A 233 -8.73 -28.43 -3.42
C ASN A 233 -7.73 -27.42 -2.86
N LEU A 234 -8.12 -26.63 -1.85
CA LEU A 234 -7.18 -25.83 -1.08
C LEU A 234 -6.40 -26.71 -0.10
N ASP A 235 -5.09 -26.49 0.00
CA ASP A 235 -4.28 -27.05 1.07
C ASP A 235 -4.60 -26.36 2.42
N GLU A 236 -4.12 -26.94 3.52
CA GLU A 236 -4.43 -26.44 4.87
C GLU A 236 -4.02 -24.97 5.07
N ALA A 237 -2.90 -24.56 4.49
CA ALA A 237 -2.41 -23.18 4.58
C ALA A 237 -3.33 -22.22 3.82
N SER A 238 -3.75 -22.57 2.61
CA SER A 238 -4.67 -21.79 1.78
C SER A 238 -6.07 -21.73 2.38
N VAL A 239 -6.53 -22.78 3.07
CA VAL A 239 -7.80 -22.75 3.82
C VAL A 239 -7.73 -21.69 4.93
N LYS A 240 -6.62 -21.63 5.68
CA LYS A 240 -6.43 -20.61 6.71
C LYS A 240 -6.40 -19.19 6.11
N GLN A 241 -5.71 -18.99 5.00
CA GLN A 241 -5.70 -17.70 4.28
C GLN A 241 -7.10 -17.29 3.82
N TRP A 242 -7.85 -18.23 3.24
CA TRP A 242 -9.23 -17.99 2.81
C TRP A 242 -10.15 -17.62 3.98
N GLN A 243 -10.00 -18.27 5.14
CA GLN A 243 -10.75 -17.94 6.36
C GLN A 243 -10.42 -16.53 6.88
N VAL A 244 -9.15 -16.13 6.84
CA VAL A 244 -8.72 -14.77 7.21
C VAL A 244 -9.30 -13.74 6.24
N ALA A 245 -9.21 -13.96 4.93
CA ALA A 245 -9.80 -13.07 3.93
C ALA A 245 -11.33 -12.96 4.06
N LYS A 246 -12.00 -14.07 4.38
CA LYS A 246 -13.44 -14.10 4.69
C LYS A 246 -13.76 -13.23 5.91
N ALA A 247 -12.99 -13.36 6.98
CA ALA A 247 -13.19 -12.59 8.20
C ALA A 247 -12.94 -11.09 7.95
N TRP A 248 -11.91 -10.74 7.17
CA TRP A 248 -11.67 -9.36 6.75
C TRP A 248 -12.83 -8.78 5.94
N ASN A 249 -13.37 -9.53 4.97
CA ASN A 249 -14.52 -9.08 4.18
C ASN A 249 -15.79 -8.87 5.02
N ALA A 250 -15.90 -9.53 6.18
CA ALA A 250 -17.04 -9.40 7.09
C ALA A 250 -16.89 -8.25 8.11
N ALA A 251 -15.68 -7.71 8.28
CA ALA A 251 -15.33 -6.63 9.20
C ALA A 251 -15.68 -5.24 8.63
#